data_AF-A0AAD1NVL5-F1
#
_entry.id   AF-A0AAD1NVL5-F1
#
_cell.length_a   1.000
_cell.length_b   1.000
_cell.length_c   1.000
_cell.angle_alpha   90.00
_cell.angle_beta   90.00
_cell.angle_gamma   90.00
#
_symmetry.space_group_name_H-M   'P 1'
#
loop_
_entity.id
_entity.type
_entity.pdbx_description
1 polymer ?
#
loop_
_entity_poly.entity_id
_entity_poly.type
_entity_poly.pdbx_seq_one_letter_code
_entity_poly.pdbx_strand_id
1 'polypeptide(L)' 'MHYGEGRYIGYRGLDATDRPVAYPLGHGLSYTTFVYSDLDLAISRITEFTGPDDPVLTVSFTVSNTGDQAGAAVP' A
#
# COMPACT_ATOMS: atom_id res chain seq x y z
N MET A 1 -26.07 -17.47 -11.71
CA MET A 1 -25.12 -16.93 -10.72
C MET A 1 -24.68 -15.56 -11.24
N HIS A 2 -25.07 -14.46 -10.58
CA HIS A 2 -24.59 -13.12 -10.94
C HIS A 2 -23.60 -12.67 -9.88
N TYR A 3 -22.38 -12.32 -10.31
CA TYR A 3 -21.38 -11.68 -9.46
C TYR A 3 -21.78 -10.23 -9.20
N GLY A 4 -22.73 -10.03 -8.28
CA GLY A 4 -23.26 -8.70 -7.93
C GLY A 4 -22.26 -7.79 -7.21
N GLU A 5 -21.18 -8.35 -6.69
CA GLU A 5 -20.10 -7.63 -5.99
C GLU A 5 -19.12 -6.92 -6.94
N GLY A 6 -19.07 -7.30 -8.23
CA GLY A 6 -18.16 -6.69 -9.21
C GLY A 6 -16.70 -6.67 -8.73
N ARG A 7 -16.12 -5.47 -8.59
CA ARG A 7 -14.72 -5.27 -8.13
C ARG A 7 -14.54 -5.28 -6.61
N TYR A 8 -15.63 -5.35 -5.84
CA TYR A 8 -15.66 -5.22 -4.39
C TYR A 8 -15.49 -6.56 -3.67
N ILE A 9 -14.57 -7.39 -4.16
CA ILE A 9 -14.26 -8.70 -3.59
C ILE A 9 -13.19 -8.55 -2.52
N GLY A 10 -13.35 -9.24 -1.38
CA GLY A 10 -12.39 -9.27 -0.29
C GLY A 10 -12.23 -7.91 0.41
N TYR A 11 -10.99 -7.50 0.66
CA TYR A 11 -10.68 -6.24 1.38
C TYR A 11 -11.34 -5.02 0.71
N ARG A 12 -11.44 -4.99 -0.62
CA ARG A 12 -12.09 -3.89 -1.36
C ARG A 12 -13.56 -3.70 -0.99
N GLY A 13 -14.27 -4.78 -0.65
CA GLY A 13 -15.64 -4.71 -0.18
C GLY A 13 -15.74 -4.30 1.29
N LEU A 14 -14.79 -4.74 2.12
CA LEU A 14 -14.70 -4.34 3.53
C LEU A 14 -14.40 -2.85 3.67
N ASP A 15 -13.42 -2.35 2.91
CA ASP A 15 -13.06 -0.93 2.84
C ASP A 15 -14.22 -0.08 2.32
N ALA A 16 -14.88 -0.52 1.24
CA ALA A 16 -16.02 0.22 0.65
C ALA A 16 -17.24 0.30 1.58
N THR A 17 -17.32 -0.56 2.60
CA THR A 17 -18.43 -0.60 3.56
C THR A 17 -18.04 -0.15 4.96
N ASP A 18 -16.80 0.32 5.15
CA ASP A 18 -16.22 0.80 6.41
C ASP A 18 -16.50 -0.15 7.60
N ARG A 19 -16.39 -1.45 7.34
CA ARG A 19 -16.67 -2.47 8.35
C ARG A 19 -15.45 -2.69 9.24
N PRO A 20 -15.62 -2.84 10.57
CA PRO A 20 -14.51 -3.17 11.44
C PRO A 20 -13.99 -4.57 11.12
N VAL A 21 -12.67 -4.68 10.93
CA VAL A 21 -11.97 -5.95 10.65
C VAL A 21 -10.98 -6.20 11.77
N ALA A 22 -10.98 -7.42 12.33
CA ALA A 22 -10.05 -7.78 13.40
C ALA A 22 -8.58 -7.77 12.94
N TYR A 23 -8.32 -8.24 11.71
CA TYR A 23 -7.01 -8.26 11.07
C TYR A 23 -7.17 -7.95 9.57
N PRO A 24 -6.91 -6.71 9.14
CA PRO A 24 -7.06 -6.33 7.73
C PRO A 24 -6.01 -7.01 6.84
N LEU A 25 -6.22 -6.96 5.53
CA LEU A 25 -5.23 -7.44 4.56
C LEU A 25 -3.89 -6.70 4.77
N GLY A 26 -2.79 -7.45 4.77
CA GLY A 26 -1.45 -6.90 5.02
C GLY A 26 -1.13 -6.67 6.50
N HIS A 27 -2.03 -7.03 7.43
CA HIS A 27 -1.74 -6.93 8.86
C HIS A 27 -0.75 -8.01 9.32
N GLY A 28 0.28 -7.57 10.03
CA GLY A 28 1.24 -8.44 10.72
C GLY A 28 1.93 -7.66 11.83
N LEU A 29 1.99 -8.25 13.02
CA LEU A 29 2.75 -7.68 14.13
C LEU A 29 4.23 -8.02 13.97
N SER A 30 5.07 -7.08 14.40
CA SER A 30 6.51 -7.28 14.60
C SER A 30 6.84 -7.15 16.08
N TYR A 31 8.04 -7.55 16.47
CA TYR A 31 8.57 -7.31 17.81
C TYR A 31 9.14 -5.89 17.98
N THR A 32 9.07 -5.07 16.93
CA THR A 32 9.43 -3.65 16.96
C THR A 32 8.37 -2.81 16.22
N THR A 33 8.47 -1.50 16.31
CA THR A 33 7.59 -0.54 15.62
C THR A 33 8.33 0.20 14.52
N PHE A 34 7.61 0.62 13.48
CA PHE A 34 8.16 1.35 12.35
C PHE A 34 7.39 2.65 12.11
N VAL A 35 8.12 3.71 11.77
CA VAL A 35 7.56 5.00 11.32
C VAL A 35 7.92 5.21 9.85
N TYR A 36 6.96 5.73 9.11
CA TYR A 36 7.07 6.02 7.69
C TYR A 36 7.04 7.54 7.53
N SER A 37 8.04 8.10 6.85
CA SER A 37 8.20 9.55 6.71
C SER A 37 8.72 9.94 5.33
N ASP A 38 8.80 11.23 5.06
CA ASP A 38 9.47 11.80 3.88
C ASP A 38 8.95 11.24 2.54
N LEU A 39 7.62 11.19 2.41
CA LEU A 39 6.98 10.79 1.15
C LEU A 39 7.37 11.77 0.03
N ASP A 40 8.01 11.23 -1.00
CA ASP A 40 8.43 11.97 -2.18
C ASP A 40 7.86 11.34 -3.46
N LEU A 41 7.59 12.19 -4.44
CA LEU A 41 6.93 11.85 -5.70
C LEU A 41 7.74 12.41 -6.87
N ALA A 42 8.40 11.53 -7.61
CA ALA A 42 9.12 11.88 -8.82
C ALA A 42 8.30 11.50 -10.06
N ILE A 43 7.83 12.51 -10.80
CA ILE A 43 7.03 12.32 -12.01
C ILE A 43 7.94 12.30 -13.24
N SER A 44 7.83 11.23 -14.03
CA SER A 44 8.49 11.13 -15.33
C SER A 44 7.70 11.88 -16.41
N ARG A 45 8.39 12.37 -17.43
CA ARG A 45 7.74 13.05 -18.56
C ARG A 45 6.87 12.07 -19.35
N ILE A 46 5.59 12.40 -19.48
CA ILE A 46 4.65 11.65 -20.33
C ILE A 46 4.69 12.22 -21.75
N THR A 47 4.78 11.34 -22.73
CA THR A 47 4.79 11.68 -24.16
C THR A 47 3.84 10.75 -24.92
N GLU A 48 3.62 11.03 -26.20
CA GLU A 48 2.83 10.15 -27.09
C GLU A 48 3.44 8.75 -27.28
N PHE A 49 4.72 8.57 -26.93
CA PHE A 49 5.41 7.28 -26.97
C PHE A 49 5.38 6.54 -25.63
N THR A 50 4.84 7.15 -24.57
CA THR A 50 4.74 6.52 -23.26
C THR A 50 3.66 5.43 -23.30
N GLY A 51 4.08 4.19 -23.14
CA GLY A 51 3.22 3.01 -23.12
C GLY A 51 2.46 2.85 -21.79
N PRO A 52 1.47 1.95 -21.76
CA PRO A 52 0.64 1.72 -20.58
C PRO A 52 1.41 1.15 -19.37
N ASP A 53 2.54 0.48 -19.62
CA ASP A 53 3.39 -0.14 -18.59
C ASP A 53 4.62 0.71 -18.24
N ASP A 54 4.80 1.87 -18.88
CA ASP A 54 5.94 2.74 -18.60
C ASP A 54 5.77 3.42 -17.24
N PRO A 55 6.81 3.43 -16.38
CA PRO A 55 6.74 4.08 -15.08
C PRO A 55 6.68 5.61 -15.24
N VAL A 56 5.51 6.18 -14.98
CA VAL A 56 5.28 7.63 -15.02
C VAL A 56 5.44 8.31 -13.66
N LEU A 57 5.46 7.53 -12.59
CA LEU A 57 5.57 8.00 -11.22
C LEU A 57 6.43 7.04 -10.41
N THR A 58 7.46 7.58 -9.77
CA THR A 58 8.21 6.89 -8.72
C THR A 58 7.80 7.49 -7.38
N VAL A 59 7.39 6.63 -6.45
CA VAL A 59 7.06 7.00 -5.07
C VAL A 59 8.15 6.47 -4.16
N SER A 60 8.70 7.31 -3.30
CA SER A 60 9.69 6.93 -2.30
C SER A 60 9.29 7.49 -0.93
N PHE A 61 9.77 6.83 0.13
CA PHE A 61 9.58 7.27 1.52
C PHE A 61 10.66 6.60 2.38
N THR A 62 10.86 7.16 3.57
CA THR A 62 11.77 6.63 4.57
C THR A 62 11.02 5.68 5.49
N VAL A 63 11.60 4.51 5.77
CA VAL A 63 11.15 3.60 6.83
C VAL A 63 12.17 3.59 7.95
N SER A 64 11.74 3.93 9.17
CA SER A 64 12.58 3.96 10.37
C SER A 64 12.10 2.94 11.39
N ASN A 65 12.98 2.07 11.87
CA ASN A 65 12.72 1.23 13.04
C ASN A 65 12.84 2.08 14.31
N THR A 66 11.75 2.17 15.07
CA THR A 66 11.63 3.04 16.26
C THR A 66 11.57 2.27 17.58
N GLY A 67 11.67 0.94 17.56
CA GLY A 67 11.72 0.12 18.77
C GLY A 67 13.11 -0.44 19.07
N ASP A 68 13.21 -1.17 20.17
CA ASP A 68 14.49 -1.63 20.72
C ASP A 68 15.03 -2.92 20.08
N GLN A 69 14.26 -3.53 19.16
CA GLN A 69 14.61 -4.80 18.53
C GLN A 69 14.86 -4.62 17.03
N ALA A 70 15.81 -5.38 16.50
CA ALA A 70 15.94 -5.50 15.05
C ALA A 70 14.66 -6.11 14.45
N GLY A 71 14.25 -5.63 13.27
CA GLY A 71 13.04 -6.11 12.61
C GLY A 71 13.02 -5.76 11.13
N ALA A 72 12.09 -6.38 10.40
CA ALA A 72 11.81 -6.11 9.00
C ALA A 72 10.38 -5.56 8.84
N ALA A 73 10.24 -4.50 8.06
CA ALA A 73 8.95 -3.98 7.61
C ALA A 73 8.68 -4.46 6.18
N VAL A 74 7.41 -4.69 5.84
CA VAL A 74 6.95 -4.97 4.48
C VAL A 74 6.01 -3.82 4.08
N PRO A 75 6.56 -2.76 3.45
CA PRO A 75 5.81 -1.56 3.11
C PRO A 75 5.15 -1.61 1.74
#